data_AF-A0A8I1GFD5-F1
#
_entry.id   AF-A0A8I1GFD5-F1
#
_cell.length_a   1.000
_cell.length_b   1.000
_cell.length_c   1.000
_cell.angle_alpha   90.00
_cell.angle_beta   90.00
_cell.angle_gamma   90.00
#
_symmetry.space_group_name_H-M   'P 1'
#
loop_
_entity.id
_entity.type
_entity.pdbx_description
1 polymer ?
#
loop_
_entity_poly.entity_id
_entity_poly.type
_entity_poly.pdbx_seq_one_letter_code
_entity_poly.pdbx_strand_id
1 'polypeptide(L)'
;MVGGAPKVNGRAVSLRKRTASGRREFGEGGQYMFLRRMLMCVLAISILPQIAFANAPGSAAKWSSRQYTFSKNWFDSRIPSWTRLLEEFKGKPGINYLEIGAFEGRSALWVLENILTHPTSKITVIDAFEEKGIFQRFSSNITLSGEADRFRVLVGPSTEKLKELPSNSFDLAFIDGSGKGVSMLADLVGVWNLVKLDGIIICSRYPLDDKLRRDLKLKPNDPGPYEAIDAFLKVHKNYTSVLSFQEDQIILRKTRE
;
A
#
# COMPACT_ATOMS: atom_id res chain seq x y z
N MET A 1 -20.25 -81.59 -17.62
CA MET A 1 -20.65 -81.51 -19.05
C MET A 1 -22.02 -80.84 -19.10
N VAL A 2 -22.09 -79.53 -18.82
CA VAL A 2 -22.05 -78.39 -19.75
C VAL A 2 -23.16 -78.47 -20.81
N GLY A 3 -24.29 -77.84 -20.49
CA GLY A 3 -25.40 -77.58 -21.42
C GLY A 3 -25.20 -76.26 -22.17
N GLY A 4 -25.37 -76.31 -23.49
CA GLY A 4 -25.34 -75.15 -24.38
C GLY A 4 -26.75 -74.67 -24.73
N ALA A 5 -26.95 -73.35 -24.72
CA ALA A 5 -28.13 -72.67 -25.25
C ALA A 5 -27.72 -71.78 -26.44
N PRO A 6 -28.54 -71.69 -27.52
CA PRO A 6 -28.18 -70.95 -28.71
C PRO A 6 -28.71 -69.50 -28.74
N LYS A 7 -28.02 -68.74 -29.60
CA LYS A 7 -28.11 -67.33 -30.01
C LYS A 7 -29.51 -66.72 -30.17
N VAL A 8 -29.66 -65.48 -29.68
CA VAL A 8 -30.66 -64.50 -30.14
C VAL A 8 -29.93 -63.26 -30.67
N ASN A 9 -30.25 -62.87 -31.90
CA ASN A 9 -29.75 -61.68 -32.59
C ASN A 9 -30.44 -60.42 -32.07
N GLY A 10 -29.71 -59.58 -31.33
CA GLY A 10 -30.12 -58.21 -30.97
C GLY A 10 -29.16 -57.20 -31.58
N ARG A 11 -29.65 -56.37 -32.52
CA ARG A 11 -28.95 -55.17 -32.98
C ARG A 11 -28.85 -54.18 -31.81
N ALA A 12 -27.68 -54.14 -31.18
CA ALA A 12 -27.34 -53.15 -30.17
C ALA A 12 -26.89 -51.84 -30.83
N VAL A 13 -27.64 -50.78 -30.54
CA VAL A 13 -27.27 -49.39 -30.80
C VAL A 13 -26.00 -49.07 -30.01
N SER A 14 -25.03 -48.44 -30.70
CA SER A 14 -23.71 -48.09 -30.17
C SER A 14 -23.81 -47.14 -28.96
N LEU A 15 -23.63 -47.68 -27.77
CA LEU A 15 -23.29 -46.93 -26.56
C LEU A 15 -21.76 -46.75 -26.53
N ARG A 16 -21.25 -45.61 -27.02
CA ARG A 16 -19.88 -45.19 -26.71
C ARG A 16 -19.85 -44.51 -25.35
N LYS A 17 -19.02 -45.11 -24.48
CA LYS A 17 -18.66 -44.69 -23.13
C LYS A 17 -18.24 -43.21 -23.09
N ARG A 18 -18.83 -42.46 -22.16
CA ARG A 18 -18.27 -41.19 -21.68
C ARG A 18 -16.99 -41.51 -20.91
N THR A 19 -15.85 -41.12 -21.47
CA THR A 19 -14.59 -41.01 -20.73
C THR A 19 -14.35 -39.56 -20.36
N ALA A 20 -14.26 -39.31 -19.06
CA ALA A 20 -13.77 -38.07 -18.49
C ALA A 20 -12.26 -37.94 -18.72
N SER A 21 -11.84 -36.83 -19.31
CA SER A 21 -10.72 -35.98 -18.85
C SER A 21 -10.37 -35.03 -19.99
N GLY A 22 -10.66 -33.75 -19.78
CA GLY A 22 -10.26 -32.67 -20.66
C GLY A 22 -9.88 -31.52 -19.76
N ARG A 23 -8.61 -31.47 -19.38
CA ARG A 23 -8.00 -30.27 -18.79
C ARG A 23 -8.26 -29.13 -19.76
N ARG A 24 -9.04 -28.13 -19.35
CA ARG A 24 -9.00 -26.82 -19.97
C ARG A 24 -7.95 -26.02 -19.21
N GLU A 25 -6.86 -25.75 -19.91
CA GLU A 25 -5.93 -24.69 -19.57
C GLU A 25 -6.74 -23.39 -19.47
N PHE A 26 -6.76 -22.81 -18.28
CA PHE A 26 -7.27 -21.46 -18.08
C PHE A 26 -6.17 -20.50 -18.53
N GLY A 27 -6.42 -19.79 -19.63
CA GLY A 27 -5.59 -18.69 -20.08
C GLY A 27 -5.62 -17.56 -19.05
N GLU A 28 -4.53 -17.39 -18.32
CA GLU A 28 -4.23 -16.18 -17.57
C GLU A 28 -3.99 -15.03 -18.58
N GLY A 29 -4.78 -13.97 -18.49
CA GLY A 29 -4.62 -12.80 -19.38
C GLY A 29 -5.85 -11.90 -19.52
N GLY A 30 -7.02 -12.33 -19.02
CA GLY A 30 -8.27 -11.58 -19.19
C GLY A 30 -8.66 -10.63 -18.06
N GLN A 31 -8.08 -10.74 -16.87
CA GLN A 31 -8.53 -9.96 -15.69
C GLN A 31 -7.74 -8.66 -15.45
N TYR A 32 -6.56 -8.49 -16.05
CA TYR A 32 -5.69 -7.33 -15.86
C TYR A 32 -6.07 -6.09 -16.71
N MET A 33 -7.10 -6.18 -17.55
CA MET A 33 -7.58 -5.05 -18.38
C MET A 33 -8.85 -4.36 -17.87
N PHE A 34 -9.48 -4.87 -16.82
CA PHE A 34 -10.80 -4.38 -16.42
C PHE A 34 -10.73 -3.05 -15.63
N LEU A 35 -9.65 -2.82 -14.87
CA LEU A 35 -9.49 -1.58 -14.10
C LEU A 35 -8.99 -0.39 -14.94
N ARG A 36 -8.28 -0.65 -16.05
CA ARG A 36 -7.91 0.41 -17.01
C ARG A 36 -9.08 0.96 -17.82
N ARG A 37 -10.18 0.20 -17.97
CA ARG A 37 -11.33 0.60 -18.80
C ARG A 37 -12.45 1.31 -18.03
N MET A 38 -12.49 1.23 -16.71
CA MET A 38 -13.57 1.86 -15.95
C MET A 38 -13.41 3.38 -15.77
N LEU A 39 -12.25 3.95 -16.11
CA LEU A 39 -11.94 5.38 -15.97
C LEU A 39 -12.02 6.18 -17.29
N MET A 40 -12.65 5.63 -18.34
CA MET A 40 -12.78 6.31 -19.65
C MET A 40 -14.23 6.68 -20.03
N CYS A 41 -15.23 6.38 -19.20
CA CYS A 41 -16.66 6.55 -19.58
C CYS A 41 -17.42 7.64 -18.80
N VAL A 42 -16.74 8.64 -18.23
CA VAL A 42 -17.41 9.90 -17.82
C VAL A 42 -16.62 11.08 -18.38
N LEU A 43 -16.56 11.15 -19.71
CA LEU A 43 -16.14 12.35 -20.44
C LEU A 43 -17.22 12.70 -21.46
N ALA A 44 -18.28 13.32 -20.95
CA ALA A 44 -19.15 14.14 -21.77
C ALA A 44 -19.74 15.25 -20.89
N ILE A 45 -19.47 16.49 -21.31
CA ILE A 45 -20.14 17.75 -20.92
C ILE A 45 -19.56 18.46 -19.69
N SER A 46 -18.44 19.16 -19.90
CA SER A 46 -18.35 20.62 -19.77
C SER A 46 -16.95 21.06 -20.20
N ILE A 47 -16.85 21.71 -21.35
CA ILE A 47 -15.62 22.33 -21.84
C ILE A 47 -15.41 23.59 -21.00
N LEU A 48 -14.77 23.44 -19.86
CA LEU A 48 -14.07 24.54 -19.20
C LEU A 48 -12.73 24.70 -19.92
N PRO A 49 -12.22 25.94 -20.12
CA PRO A 49 -10.90 26.11 -20.65
C PRO A 49 -9.93 25.39 -19.72
N GLN A 50 -9.18 24.43 -20.27
CA GLN A 50 -8.02 23.88 -19.59
C GLN A 50 -7.06 25.06 -19.38
N ILE A 51 -7.15 25.70 -18.22
CA ILE A 51 -6.04 26.47 -17.69
C ILE A 51 -4.97 25.41 -17.46
N ALA A 52 -4.06 25.29 -18.43
CA ALA A 52 -2.79 24.66 -18.21
C ALA A 52 -2.10 25.46 -17.11
N PHE A 53 -2.32 25.05 -15.86
CA PHE A 53 -1.45 25.44 -14.79
C PHE A 53 -0.11 24.82 -15.13
N ALA A 54 0.76 25.65 -15.72
CA ALA A 54 2.18 25.37 -15.73
C ALA A 54 2.53 24.86 -14.33
N ASN A 55 3.26 23.74 -14.27
CA ASN A 55 3.90 23.29 -13.05
C ASN A 55 4.83 24.43 -12.60
N ALA A 56 4.29 25.37 -11.82
CA ALA A 56 5.11 26.21 -10.99
C ALA A 56 5.93 25.23 -10.16
N PRO A 57 7.27 25.35 -10.12
CA PRO A 57 8.05 24.57 -9.18
C PRO A 57 7.54 24.93 -7.79
N GLY A 58 6.64 24.10 -7.23
CA GLY A 58 6.29 24.16 -5.83
C GLY A 58 7.60 24.19 -5.08
N SER A 59 7.76 25.16 -4.19
CA SER A 59 9.01 25.41 -3.48
C SER A 59 9.68 24.08 -3.13
N ALA A 60 10.85 23.83 -3.70
CA ALA A 60 11.56 22.56 -3.50
C ALA A 60 11.53 22.23 -2.01
N ALA A 61 10.96 21.07 -1.65
CA ALA A 61 10.80 20.74 -0.25
C ALA A 61 12.16 20.84 0.45
N LYS A 62 12.16 21.51 1.59
CA LYS A 62 13.39 21.81 2.30
C LYS A 62 13.65 20.65 3.25
N TRP A 63 14.69 19.88 2.95
CA TRP A 63 15.40 19.17 4.00
C TRP A 63 16.04 20.21 4.93
N SER A 64 15.99 19.98 6.25
CA SER A 64 16.77 20.83 7.15
C SER A 64 18.27 20.73 6.84
N SER A 65 19.03 21.73 7.28
CA SER A 65 20.50 21.71 7.19
C SER A 65 21.15 20.69 8.14
N ARG A 66 20.36 19.88 8.85
CA ARG A 66 20.84 18.86 9.77
C ARG A 66 21.47 17.71 8.98
N GLN A 67 22.59 17.21 9.49
CA GLN A 67 23.35 16.14 8.84
C GLN A 67 22.81 14.76 9.22
N TYR A 68 21.60 14.44 8.79
CA TYR A 68 21.07 13.08 8.92
C TYR A 68 21.89 12.09 8.10
N THR A 69 22.00 10.86 8.61
CA THR A 69 22.72 9.76 7.95
C THR A 69 21.73 8.75 7.39
N PHE A 70 21.70 8.64 6.06
CA PHE A 70 20.89 7.65 5.35
C PHE A 70 21.77 6.83 4.40
N SER A 71 21.63 5.51 4.43
CA SER A 71 22.28 4.61 3.48
C SER A 71 21.47 4.40 2.21
N LYS A 72 20.17 4.71 2.24
CA LYS A 72 19.25 4.58 1.09
C LYS A 72 18.44 5.85 0.87
N ASN A 73 18.08 6.07 -0.39
CA ASN A 73 17.12 7.11 -0.77
C ASN A 73 15.99 6.48 -1.59
N TRP A 74 14.94 6.04 -0.91
CA TRP A 74 13.71 5.52 -1.52
C TRP A 74 12.52 6.48 -1.39
N PHE A 75 12.74 7.64 -0.76
CA PHE A 75 11.65 8.54 -0.37
C PHE A 75 11.60 9.82 -1.21
N ASP A 76 12.74 10.41 -1.61
CA ASP A 76 12.76 11.78 -2.12
C ASP A 76 11.90 11.99 -3.39
N SER A 77 11.72 10.97 -4.23
CA SER A 77 10.83 11.05 -5.39
C SER A 77 9.36 11.29 -5.02
N ARG A 78 8.94 10.93 -3.80
CA ARG A 78 7.57 11.09 -3.28
C ARG A 78 7.28 12.49 -2.76
N ILE A 79 8.33 13.27 -2.46
CA ILE A 79 8.24 14.59 -1.84
C ILE A 79 7.29 15.53 -2.57
N PRO A 80 7.35 15.72 -3.91
CA PRO A 80 6.45 16.67 -4.58
C PRO A 80 4.97 16.32 -4.42
N SER A 81 4.66 15.03 -4.37
CA SER A 81 3.30 14.54 -4.10
C SER A 81 2.88 14.82 -2.66
N TRP A 82 3.73 14.46 -1.71
CA TRP A 82 3.45 14.58 -0.29
C TRP A 82 3.33 16.05 0.12
N THR A 83 4.17 16.93 -0.41
CA THR A 83 4.05 18.39 -0.20
C THR A 83 2.66 18.88 -0.60
N ARG A 84 2.16 18.48 -1.78
CA ARG A 84 0.87 18.95 -2.28
C ARG A 84 -0.31 18.34 -1.50
N LEU A 85 -0.28 17.02 -1.31
CA LEU A 85 -1.42 16.26 -0.79
C LEU A 85 -1.55 16.31 0.73
N LEU A 86 -0.45 16.60 1.44
CA LEU A 86 -0.44 16.67 2.91
C LEU A 86 -0.40 18.12 3.42
N GLU A 87 -0.41 19.12 2.54
CA GLU A 87 -0.34 20.55 2.91
C GLU A 87 -1.45 20.92 3.90
N GLU A 88 -2.63 20.30 3.81
CA GLU A 88 -3.74 20.59 4.72
C GLU A 88 -3.43 20.26 6.19
N PHE A 89 -2.42 19.45 6.50
CA PHE A 89 -2.03 19.10 7.86
C PHE A 89 -0.95 20.03 8.41
N LYS A 90 -0.33 20.83 7.54
CA LYS A 90 0.79 21.70 7.90
C LYS A 90 0.39 22.76 8.90
N GLY A 91 1.16 22.84 9.99
CA GLY A 91 0.94 23.80 11.08
C GLY A 91 -0.29 23.51 11.95
N LYS A 92 -1.10 22.48 11.65
CA LYS A 92 -2.24 22.11 12.48
C LYS A 92 -1.76 21.46 13.80
N PRO A 93 -2.37 21.81 14.94
CA PRO A 93 -2.09 21.13 16.19
C PRO A 93 -2.68 19.72 16.23
N GLY A 94 -2.14 18.87 17.10
CA GLY A 94 -2.66 17.54 17.41
C GLY A 94 -2.71 16.53 16.27
N ILE A 95 -1.94 16.72 15.19
CA ILE A 95 -1.88 15.76 14.08
C ILE A 95 -1.06 14.53 14.52
N ASN A 96 -1.63 13.35 14.34
CA ASN A 96 -0.98 12.07 14.64
C ASN A 96 -0.68 11.33 13.34
N TYR A 97 0.59 11.02 13.12
CA TYR A 97 1.09 10.29 11.97
C TYR A 97 1.57 8.90 12.38
N LEU A 98 1.14 7.87 11.66
CA LEU A 98 1.60 6.49 11.79
C LEU A 98 2.48 6.12 10.60
N GLU A 99 3.64 5.52 10.85
CA GLU A 99 4.50 4.94 9.81
C GLU A 99 4.84 3.49 10.15
N ILE A 100 4.54 2.58 9.22
CA ILE A 100 4.96 1.17 9.28
C ILE A 100 6.13 0.99 8.31
N GLY A 101 7.29 0.57 8.82
CA GLY A 101 8.52 0.43 8.04
C GLY A 101 9.24 1.75 7.82
N ALA A 102 9.84 2.30 8.89
CA ALA A 102 10.53 3.59 8.84
C ALA A 102 12.01 3.48 8.45
N PHE A 103 12.62 2.29 8.55
CA PHE A 103 14.03 2.06 8.25
C PHE A 103 14.94 3.07 8.97
N GLU A 104 15.66 3.94 8.26
CA GLU A 104 16.54 4.96 8.85
C GLU A 104 15.81 6.27 9.20
N GLY A 105 14.50 6.36 8.97
CA GLY A 105 13.63 7.45 9.40
C GLY A 105 13.49 8.60 8.41
N ARG A 106 13.94 8.43 7.15
CA ARG A 106 13.96 9.50 6.14
C ARG A 106 12.57 10.10 5.91
N SER A 107 11.58 9.29 5.56
CA SER A 107 10.17 9.71 5.39
C SER A 107 9.61 10.37 6.66
N ALA A 108 9.77 9.70 7.80
CA ALA A 108 9.27 10.20 9.09
C ALA A 108 9.85 11.57 9.46
N LEU A 109 11.15 11.78 9.25
CA LEU A 109 11.83 13.06 9.51
C LEU A 109 11.39 14.14 8.53
N TRP A 110 11.21 13.80 7.26
CA TRP A 110 10.67 14.77 6.30
C TRP A 110 9.26 15.21 6.68
N VAL A 111 8.39 14.26 7.08
CA VAL A 111 7.03 14.55 7.56
C VAL A 111 7.05 15.42 8.81
N LEU A 112 7.93 15.11 9.78
CA LEU A 112 8.13 15.93 10.97
C LEU A 112 8.44 17.39 10.60
N GLU A 113 9.41 17.60 9.71
CA GLU A 113 9.93 18.92 9.39
C GLU A 113 9.04 19.73 8.45
N ASN A 114 8.24 19.07 7.60
CA ASN A 114 7.51 19.75 6.52
C ASN A 114 6.00 19.75 6.71
N ILE A 115 5.45 18.74 7.39
CA ILE A 115 4.00 18.55 7.56
C ILE A 115 3.60 18.71 9.02
N LEU A 116 4.26 18.04 9.96
CA LEU A 116 3.93 18.11 11.38
C LEU A 116 4.62 19.28 12.08
N THR A 117 4.56 20.48 11.49
CA THR A 117 5.34 21.63 11.97
C THR A 117 4.86 22.20 13.30
N HIS A 118 3.64 21.85 13.76
CA HIS A 118 3.15 22.24 15.08
C HIS A 118 3.73 21.31 16.18
N PRO A 119 4.24 21.84 17.31
CA PRO A 119 4.96 21.06 18.32
C PRO A 119 4.13 19.97 19.03
N THR A 120 2.80 20.10 19.02
CA THR A 120 1.90 19.11 19.63
C THR A 120 1.69 17.86 18.77
N SER A 121 2.04 17.91 17.49
CA SER A 121 1.80 16.81 16.55
C SER A 121 2.81 15.69 16.79
N LYS A 122 2.40 14.43 16.66
CA LYS A 122 3.19 13.27 17.07
C LYS A 122 3.35 12.26 15.94
N ILE A 123 4.45 11.52 15.98
CA ILE A 123 4.78 10.43 15.07
C ILE A 123 4.80 9.13 15.85
N THR A 124 4.13 8.10 15.35
CA THR A 124 4.27 6.72 15.80
C THR A 124 4.92 5.91 14.70
N VAL A 125 6.03 5.25 15.02
CA VAL A 125 6.73 4.35 14.10
C VAL A 125 6.55 2.92 14.58
N ILE A 126 6.23 2.02 13.65
CA ILE A 126 6.30 0.58 13.83
C ILE A 126 7.34 0.03 12.86
N ASP A 127 8.38 -0.61 13.37
CA ASP A 127 9.39 -1.27 12.54
C ASP A 127 10.05 -2.40 13.34
N ALA A 128 10.35 -3.52 12.69
CA ALA A 128 11.06 -4.63 13.33
C ALA A 128 12.57 -4.39 13.42
N PHE A 129 13.13 -3.47 12.61
CA PHE A 129 14.55 -3.16 12.52
C PHE A 129 15.44 -4.40 12.39
N GLU A 130 15.05 -5.33 11.51
CA GLU A 130 15.69 -6.64 11.35
C GLU A 130 17.15 -6.53 10.88
N GLU A 131 17.49 -5.47 10.16
CA GLU A 131 18.83 -5.22 9.65
C GLU A 131 19.75 -4.56 10.69
N LYS A 132 20.93 -5.16 10.91
CA LYS A 132 21.93 -4.67 11.86
C LYS A 132 22.32 -3.21 11.55
N GLY A 133 22.26 -2.36 12.58
CA GLY A 133 22.67 -0.96 12.49
C GLY A 133 21.56 0.00 12.06
N ILE A 134 20.42 -0.49 11.56
CA ILE A 134 19.31 0.38 11.13
C ILE A 134 18.67 1.08 12.31
N PHE A 135 18.36 0.37 13.39
CA PHE A 135 17.78 0.99 14.57
C PHE A 135 18.70 2.08 15.17
N GLN A 136 20.02 1.85 15.17
CA GLN A 136 21.00 2.82 15.64
C GLN A 136 21.04 4.07 14.76
N ARG A 137 21.04 3.91 13.42
CA ARG A 137 20.98 5.04 12.48
C ARG A 137 19.66 5.81 12.61
N PHE A 138 18.54 5.11 12.65
CA PHE A 138 17.21 5.68 12.90
C PHE A 138 17.19 6.52 14.18
N SER A 139 17.60 5.93 15.31
CA SER A 139 17.64 6.60 16.61
C SER A 139 18.56 7.81 16.62
N SER A 140 19.72 7.71 15.97
CA SER A 140 20.65 8.83 15.81
C SER A 140 20.02 9.96 15.01
N ASN A 141 19.36 9.67 13.88
CA ASN A 141 18.70 10.68 13.06
C ASN A 141 17.56 11.37 13.80
N ILE A 142 16.72 10.63 14.51
CA ILE A 142 15.65 11.21 15.34
C ILE A 142 16.23 12.08 16.46
N THR A 143 17.30 11.64 17.11
CA THR A 143 17.97 12.46 18.13
C THR A 143 18.50 13.77 17.54
N LEU A 144 19.12 13.71 16.36
CA LEU A 144 19.62 14.89 15.64
C LEU A 144 18.52 15.85 15.20
N SER A 145 17.26 15.41 15.10
CA SER A 145 16.13 16.30 14.82
C SER A 145 15.88 17.33 15.93
N GLY A 146 16.26 17.00 17.17
CA GLY A 146 15.94 17.79 18.37
C GLY A 146 14.52 17.59 18.89
N GLU A 147 13.72 16.71 18.27
CA GLU A 147 12.28 16.53 18.52
C GLU A 147 11.96 15.04 18.80
N ALA A 148 12.90 14.31 19.39
CA ALA A 148 12.79 12.88 19.63
C ALA A 148 11.60 12.52 20.56
N ASP A 149 11.19 13.42 21.44
CA ASP A 149 10.04 13.29 22.34
C ASP A 149 8.68 13.29 21.60
N ARG A 150 8.70 13.62 20.30
CA ARG A 150 7.52 13.54 19.43
C ARG A 150 7.36 12.20 18.74
N PHE A 151 8.33 11.30 18.91
CA PHE A 151 8.29 9.95 18.36
C PHE A 151 7.90 8.93 19.44
N ARG A 152 6.89 8.11 19.14
CA ARG A 152 6.62 6.83 19.81
C ARG A 152 7.13 5.72 18.89
N VAL A 153 8.15 4.99 19.31
CA VAL A 153 8.76 3.93 18.49
C VAL A 153 8.36 2.56 19.06
N LEU A 154 7.68 1.76 18.24
CA LEU A 154 7.24 0.40 18.57
C LEU A 154 8.08 -0.59 17.77
N VAL A 155 9.06 -1.20 18.41
CA VAL A 155 9.94 -2.18 17.77
C VAL A 155 9.26 -3.54 17.71
N GLY A 156 9.04 -4.06 16.51
CA GLY A 156 8.50 -5.41 16.28
C GLY A 156 7.60 -5.52 15.05
N PRO A 157 6.98 -6.70 14.84
CA PRO A 157 6.09 -6.95 13.72
C PRO A 157 4.83 -6.07 13.78
N SER A 158 4.44 -5.48 12.66
CA SER A 158 3.24 -4.63 12.56
C SER A 158 1.94 -5.33 12.93
N THR A 159 1.81 -6.61 12.58
CA THR A 159 0.66 -7.47 12.95
C THR A 159 0.46 -7.63 14.46
N GLU A 160 1.49 -7.35 15.26
CA GLU A 160 1.42 -7.34 16.72
C GLU A 160 1.27 -5.91 17.23
N LYS A 161 2.13 -4.99 16.78
CA LYS A 161 2.21 -3.62 17.30
C LYS A 161 0.99 -2.76 16.97
N LEU A 162 0.30 -3.01 15.87
CA LEU A 162 -0.95 -2.30 15.54
C LEU A 162 -2.05 -2.52 16.58
N LYS A 163 -2.04 -3.66 17.30
CA LYS A 163 -3.04 -3.98 18.34
C LYS A 163 -2.86 -3.16 19.63
N GLU A 164 -1.69 -2.55 19.80
CA GLU A 164 -1.36 -1.71 20.96
C GLU A 164 -1.81 -0.25 20.77
N LEU A 165 -2.33 0.08 19.58
CA LEU A 165 -2.71 1.44 19.21
C LEU A 165 -4.21 1.67 19.36
N PRO A 166 -4.63 2.86 19.83
CA PRO A 166 -6.05 3.17 19.97
C PRO A 166 -6.69 3.37 18.59
N SER A 167 -7.91 2.87 18.42
CA SER A 167 -8.73 3.14 17.24
C SER A 167 -8.96 4.64 17.03
N ASN A 168 -9.20 5.04 15.78
CA ASN A 168 -9.61 6.41 15.43
C ASN A 168 -8.66 7.51 15.97
N SER A 169 -7.35 7.27 15.93
CA SER A 169 -6.35 8.13 16.57
C SER A 169 -5.36 8.78 15.60
N PHE A 170 -5.27 8.31 14.36
CA PHE A 170 -4.31 8.83 13.38
C PHE A 170 -4.99 9.61 12.26
N ASP A 171 -4.42 10.76 11.94
CA ASP A 171 -4.83 11.62 10.83
C ASP A 171 -4.17 11.19 9.51
N LEU A 172 -2.97 10.62 9.62
CA LEU A 172 -2.14 10.18 8.51
C LEU A 172 -1.54 8.81 8.84
N ALA A 173 -1.55 7.88 7.89
CA ALA A 173 -0.87 6.60 7.99
C ALA A 173 -0.08 6.30 6.70
N PHE A 174 1.19 5.92 6.85
CA PHE A 174 2.04 5.47 5.77
C PHE A 174 2.45 4.01 5.98
N ILE A 175 2.12 3.17 4.99
CA ILE A 175 2.36 1.74 5.02
C ILE A 175 3.50 1.43 4.05
N ASP A 176 4.69 1.23 4.61
CA ASP A 176 5.93 0.90 3.90
C ASP A 176 6.71 -0.24 4.59
N GLY A 177 5.99 -1.21 5.17
CA GLY A 177 6.56 -2.36 5.90
C GLY A 177 7.29 -3.38 5.01
N SER A 178 6.98 -4.67 5.17
CA SER A 178 7.72 -5.71 4.42
C SER A 178 7.48 -5.65 2.91
N GLY A 179 6.35 -5.08 2.46
CA GLY A 179 5.93 -5.06 1.05
C GLY A 179 5.44 -6.40 0.52
N LYS A 180 5.44 -7.48 1.31
CA LYS A 180 4.84 -8.75 0.89
C LYS A 180 3.32 -8.64 0.95
N GLY A 181 2.60 -9.19 -0.02
CA GLY A 181 1.16 -8.96 -0.14
C GLY A 181 0.34 -9.36 1.09
N VAL A 182 0.65 -10.51 1.70
CA VAL A 182 -0.05 -10.95 2.93
C VAL A 182 0.17 -9.96 4.08
N SER A 183 1.40 -9.50 4.28
CA SER A 183 1.72 -8.50 5.30
C SER A 183 1.08 -7.14 4.99
N MET A 184 1.16 -6.68 3.73
CA MET A 184 0.56 -5.43 3.28
C MET A 184 -0.95 -5.41 3.52
N LEU A 185 -1.65 -6.50 3.21
CA LEU A 185 -3.09 -6.60 3.47
C LEU A 185 -3.40 -6.57 4.97
N ALA A 186 -2.61 -7.29 5.79
CA ALA A 186 -2.78 -7.28 7.24
C ALA A 186 -2.53 -5.88 7.84
N ASP A 187 -1.51 -5.17 7.35
CA ASP A 187 -1.21 -3.79 7.75
C ASP A 187 -2.36 -2.86 7.37
N LEU A 188 -2.86 -2.94 6.14
CA LEU A 188 -4.01 -2.15 5.67
C LEU A 188 -5.26 -2.36 6.53
N VAL A 189 -5.60 -3.62 6.80
CA VAL A 189 -6.76 -3.96 7.64
C VAL A 189 -6.57 -3.47 9.07
N GLY A 190 -5.36 -3.60 9.63
CA GLY A 190 -5.06 -3.07 10.96
C GLY A 190 -5.15 -1.55 11.03
N VAL A 191 -4.56 -0.85 10.05
CA VAL A 191 -4.54 0.61 9.95
C VAL A 191 -5.93 1.20 9.72
N TRP A 192 -6.82 0.52 9.00
CA TRP A 192 -8.15 1.02 8.66
C TRP A 192 -8.95 1.50 9.90
N ASN A 193 -8.85 0.76 11.00
CA ASN A 193 -9.55 1.08 12.25
C ASN A 193 -8.83 2.14 13.10
N LEU A 194 -7.54 2.35 12.85
CA LEU A 194 -6.72 3.33 13.57
C LEU A 194 -6.84 4.73 12.95
N VAL A 195 -7.11 4.81 11.64
CA VAL A 195 -7.20 6.07 10.91
C VAL A 195 -8.57 6.71 11.05
N LYS A 196 -8.55 8.02 11.32
CA LYS A 196 -9.74 8.84 11.49
C LYS A 196 -10.55 8.99 10.21
N LEU A 197 -11.83 9.31 10.35
CA LEU A 197 -12.61 9.84 9.23
C LEU A 197 -11.87 11.07 8.65
N ASP A 198 -11.87 11.19 7.33
CA ASP A 198 -11.10 12.17 6.54
C ASP A 198 -9.57 12.02 6.62
N GLY A 199 -9.06 11.02 7.35
CA GLY A 199 -7.64 10.70 7.41
C GLY A 199 -7.11 10.12 6.09
N ILE A 200 -5.80 10.26 5.89
CA ILE A 200 -5.11 9.79 4.68
C ILE A 200 -4.32 8.51 4.98
N ILE A 201 -4.43 7.53 4.08
CA ILE A 201 -3.65 6.30 4.06
C ILE A 201 -2.79 6.31 2.79
N ILE A 202 -1.49 6.13 2.96
CA ILE A 202 -0.51 6.07 1.88
C ILE A 202 0.07 4.66 1.85
N CYS A 203 0.00 3.99 0.70
CA CYS A 203 0.53 2.64 0.53
C CYS A 203 1.69 2.69 -0.46
N SER A 204 2.86 2.20 -0.04
CA SER A 204 4.04 2.16 -0.90
C SER A 204 4.03 0.96 -1.85
N ARG A 205 4.96 0.99 -2.81
CA ARG A 205 5.32 -0.13 -3.70
C ARG A 205 4.14 -0.68 -4.50
N TYR A 206 3.23 0.21 -4.93
CA TYR A 206 2.00 -0.23 -5.61
C TYR A 206 2.24 -1.12 -6.83
N PRO A 207 3.12 -0.82 -7.81
CA PRO A 207 3.39 -1.78 -8.88
C PRO A 207 4.30 -2.91 -8.39
N LEU A 208 3.95 -4.14 -8.76
CA LEU A 208 4.83 -5.28 -8.59
C LEU A 208 5.60 -5.56 -9.89
N ASP A 209 6.73 -4.89 -10.08
CA ASP A 209 7.66 -5.24 -11.16
C ASP A 209 8.55 -6.44 -10.79
N ASP A 210 9.24 -7.00 -11.79
CA ASP A 210 10.13 -8.15 -11.61
C ASP A 210 11.28 -7.87 -10.64
N LYS A 211 11.75 -6.62 -10.58
CA LYS A 211 12.84 -6.22 -9.69
C LYS A 211 12.35 -6.25 -8.24
N LEU A 212 11.22 -5.61 -7.96
CA LEU A 212 10.60 -5.59 -6.64
C LEU A 212 10.23 -7.00 -6.19
N ARG A 213 9.71 -7.86 -7.09
CA ARG A 213 9.43 -9.26 -6.77
C ARG A 213 10.68 -9.99 -6.25
N ARG A 214 11.84 -9.78 -6.88
CA ARG A 214 13.12 -10.32 -6.42
C ARG A 214 13.58 -9.72 -5.10
N ASP A 215 13.51 -8.39 -4.96
CA ASP A 215 13.92 -7.68 -3.75
C ASP A 215 13.11 -8.12 -2.53
N LEU A 216 11.81 -8.37 -2.71
CA LEU A 216 10.90 -8.88 -1.68
C LEU A 216 11.01 -10.40 -1.45
N LYS A 217 11.82 -11.11 -2.26
CA LYS A 217 12.00 -12.56 -2.23
C LYS A 217 10.68 -13.34 -2.34
N LEU A 218 9.75 -12.84 -3.18
CA LEU A 218 8.47 -13.49 -3.43
C LEU A 218 8.65 -14.68 -4.38
N LYS A 219 8.02 -15.81 -4.06
CA LYS A 219 7.97 -16.98 -4.95
C LYS A 219 7.02 -16.71 -6.13
N PRO A 220 7.07 -17.50 -7.21
CA PRO A 220 6.03 -17.46 -8.24
C PRO A 220 4.64 -17.54 -7.60
N ASN A 221 3.73 -16.67 -8.03
CA ASN A 221 2.35 -16.55 -7.56
C ASN A 221 2.15 -16.05 -6.12
N ASP A 222 3.20 -15.79 -5.34
CA ASP A 222 3.03 -15.06 -4.07
C ASP A 222 2.47 -13.65 -4.39
N PRO A 223 1.48 -13.16 -3.61
CA PRO A 223 0.94 -11.82 -3.79
C PRO A 223 1.96 -10.77 -3.36
N GLY A 224 2.07 -9.69 -4.13
CA GLY A 224 2.83 -8.51 -3.76
C GLY A 224 1.92 -7.39 -3.22
N PRO A 225 2.46 -6.17 -3.10
CA PRO A 225 1.70 -5.01 -2.63
C PRO A 225 0.50 -4.71 -3.53
N TYR A 226 0.67 -4.80 -4.85
CA TYR A 226 -0.38 -4.56 -5.84
C TYR A 226 -1.65 -5.36 -5.51
N GLU A 227 -1.52 -6.69 -5.41
CA GLU A 227 -2.66 -7.58 -5.19
C GLU A 227 -3.34 -7.32 -3.84
N ALA A 228 -2.56 -7.00 -2.81
CA ALA A 228 -3.07 -6.67 -1.48
C ALA A 228 -3.87 -5.36 -1.48
N ILE A 229 -3.32 -4.30 -2.09
CA ILE A 229 -3.95 -2.99 -2.13
C ILE A 229 -5.21 -3.01 -3.01
N ASP A 230 -5.16 -3.69 -4.16
CA ASP A 230 -6.35 -3.84 -5.03
C ASP A 230 -7.47 -4.62 -4.35
N ALA A 231 -7.14 -5.70 -3.64
CA ALA A 231 -8.13 -6.45 -2.88
C ALA A 231 -8.77 -5.58 -1.78
N PHE A 232 -7.95 -4.81 -1.05
CA PHE A 232 -8.44 -3.88 -0.03
C PHE A 232 -9.37 -2.81 -0.63
N LEU A 233 -8.95 -2.18 -1.73
CA LEU A 233 -9.73 -1.14 -2.41
C LEU A 233 -11.04 -1.67 -2.99
N LYS A 234 -11.04 -2.88 -3.53
CA LYS A 234 -12.26 -3.50 -4.06
C LYS A 234 -13.34 -3.60 -2.99
N VAL A 235 -12.97 -3.92 -1.76
CA VAL A 235 -13.88 -4.00 -0.61
C VAL A 235 -14.25 -2.61 -0.08
N HIS A 236 -13.28 -1.68 -0.03
CA HIS A 236 -13.47 -0.35 0.58
C HIS A 236 -13.84 0.76 -0.41
N LYS A 237 -14.15 0.44 -1.68
CA LYS A 237 -14.37 1.43 -2.75
C LYS A 237 -15.38 2.53 -2.44
N ASN A 238 -16.40 2.23 -1.63
CA ASN A 238 -17.46 3.18 -1.26
C ASN A 238 -17.12 3.94 0.04
N TYR A 239 -16.01 3.58 0.68
CA TYR A 239 -15.50 4.13 1.94
C TYR A 239 -14.23 4.95 1.73
N THR A 240 -13.60 4.85 0.55
CA THR A 240 -12.37 5.58 0.21
C THR A 240 -12.55 6.48 -1.00
N SER A 241 -11.78 7.57 -1.01
CA SER A 241 -11.51 8.35 -2.21
C SER A 241 -10.04 8.21 -2.56
N VAL A 242 -9.72 7.82 -3.80
CA VAL A 242 -8.32 7.80 -4.25
C VAL A 242 -7.89 9.21 -4.61
N LEU A 243 -6.90 9.74 -3.88
CA LEU A 243 -6.37 11.09 -4.10
C LEU A 243 -5.30 11.12 -5.18
N SER A 244 -4.50 10.05 -5.28
CA SER A 244 -3.44 9.95 -6.26
C SER A 244 -3.06 8.49 -6.52
N PHE A 245 -2.82 8.19 -7.79
CA PHE A 245 -2.04 7.04 -8.24
C PHE A 245 -0.71 7.56 -8.77
N GLN A 246 0.40 7.12 -8.18
CA GLN A 246 1.74 7.43 -8.69
C GLN A 246 2.50 6.14 -8.91
N GLU A 247 3.57 6.24 -9.69
CA GLU A 247 4.32 5.08 -10.15
C GLU A 247 4.73 4.15 -9.01
N ASP A 248 4.98 4.62 -7.79
CA ASP A 248 5.40 3.77 -6.69
C ASP A 248 4.49 3.79 -5.44
N GLN A 249 3.36 4.50 -5.48
CA GLN A 249 2.48 4.66 -4.32
C GLN A 249 1.04 4.97 -4.69
N ILE A 250 0.14 4.72 -3.75
CA ILE A 250 -1.26 5.11 -3.84
C ILE A 250 -1.69 5.79 -2.54
N ILE A 251 -2.43 6.88 -2.71
CA ILE A 251 -2.83 7.76 -1.61
C ILE A 251 -4.35 7.81 -1.57
N LEU A 252 -4.91 7.45 -0.42
CA LEU A 252 -6.33 7.25 -0.20
C LEU A 252 -6.80 8.16 0.94
N ARG A 253 -8.01 8.69 0.83
CA ARG A 253 -8.72 9.31 1.95
C ARG A 253 -9.82 8.39 2.44
N LYS A 254 -9.92 8.19 3.74
CA LYS A 254 -11.07 7.53 4.39
C LYS A 254 -12.24 8.51 4.43
N THR A 255 -13.37 8.15 3.83
CA THR A 255 -14.54 9.02 3.67
C THR A 255 -15.77 8.50 4.40
N ARG A 256 -15.74 7.27 4.92
CA ARG A 256 -16.79 6.62 5.72
C ARG A 256 -16.18 5.66 6.73
N GLU A 257 -16.92 5.37 7.80
CA GLU A 257 -16.63 4.29 8.76
C GLU A 257 -16.97 2.91 8.19
#